data_AF-A0A925K495-F1
#
_entry.id   AF-A0A925K495-F1
#
_cell.length_a   1.000
_cell.length_b   1.000
_cell.length_c   1.000
_cell.angle_alpha   90.00
_cell.angle_beta   90.00
_cell.angle_gamma   90.00
#
_symmetry.space_group_name_H-M   'P 1'
#
loop_
_entity.id
_entity.type
_entity.pdbx_description
1 polymer ?
#
loop_
_entity_poly.entity_id
_entity_poly.type
_entity_poly.pdbx_seq_one_letter_code
_entity_poly.pdbx_strand_id
1 'polypeptide(L)'
;MPLSHNHTKLAAFFYVLCFYGVAAWYVSHELTLSAIRPQFFLNKADVTGQLFMWTGIQHRIIESYLFRMIFEILFYLLPGVLAFCFIKSYRIVSLLAVFTILYSMLYCYLFSCMSFISIEPLITWFFIPLLFTGRSVAGFYLKMHMLRILFILFVASAALWKIRTGALFNAEQMSGVLVSQHAPVLATGEKGFFIDLITFLINHPFLSNLLYWIVAAGELFFIAGLFSKKFDRLLIIILVTFLVFDYYLMEINYFSWLPFAACFYFSRYQMPAAEIKPLAA
;
A
#
# COMPACT_ATOMS: atom_id res chain seq x y z
N MET A 1 28.20 -7.03 -2.65
CA MET A 1 28.06 -5.99 -3.70
C MET A 1 27.40 -4.78 -3.07
N PRO A 2 28.02 -3.59 -3.12
CA PRO A 2 27.44 -2.37 -2.60
C PRO A 2 26.24 -1.91 -3.44
N LEU A 3 25.29 -1.23 -2.80
CA LEU A 3 24.21 -0.54 -3.50
C LEU A 3 24.82 0.55 -4.39
N SER A 4 24.28 0.74 -5.60
CA SER A 4 24.81 1.69 -6.59
C SER A 4 23.68 2.58 -7.10
N HIS A 5 24.02 3.68 -7.78
CA HIS A 5 23.03 4.56 -8.41
C HIS A 5 22.12 3.85 -9.43
N ASN A 6 22.61 2.81 -10.10
CA ASN A 6 21.78 2.06 -11.04
C ASN A 6 20.67 1.28 -10.30
N HIS A 7 20.98 0.73 -9.13
CA HIS A 7 19.99 0.07 -8.28
C HIS A 7 18.91 1.04 -7.79
N THR A 8 19.28 2.26 -7.39
CA THR A 8 18.31 3.26 -6.92
C THR A 8 17.40 3.75 -8.05
N LYS A 9 17.94 3.92 -9.27
CA LYS A 9 17.16 4.23 -10.48
C LYS A 9 16.19 3.10 -10.83
N LEU A 10 16.64 1.84 -10.74
CA LEU A 10 15.78 0.68 -10.97
C LEU A 10 14.64 0.62 -9.94
N ALA A 11 14.91 0.91 -8.67
CA ALA A 11 13.87 1.00 -7.64
C ALA A 11 12.85 2.11 -7.94
N ALA A 12 13.30 3.28 -8.41
CA ALA A 12 12.41 4.36 -8.82
C ALA A 12 11.54 3.98 -10.03
N PHE A 13 12.11 3.30 -11.02
CA PHE A 13 11.37 2.78 -12.17
C PHE A 13 10.33 1.74 -11.75
N PHE A 14 10.71 0.79 -10.89
CA PHE A 14 9.78 -0.21 -10.35
C PHE A 14 8.63 0.43 -9.58
N TYR A 15 8.90 1.44 -8.75
CA TYR A 15 7.86 2.21 -8.07
C TYR A 15 6.85 2.81 -9.04
N VAL A 16 7.31 3.47 -10.12
CA VAL A 16 6.45 4.06 -11.14
C VAL A 16 5.63 3.01 -11.87
N LEU A 17 6.24 1.87 -12.21
CA LEU A 17 5.54 0.77 -12.89
C LEU A 17 4.41 0.22 -12.01
N CYS A 18 4.69 -0.04 -10.73
CA CYS A 18 3.67 -0.48 -9.78
C CYS A 18 2.57 0.57 -9.59
N PHE A 19 2.94 1.84 -9.42
CA PHE A 19 1.99 2.92 -9.24
C PHE A 19 1.03 3.03 -10.43
N TYR A 20 1.55 3.12 -11.65
CA TYR A 20 0.69 3.25 -12.84
C TYR A 20 -0.04 1.97 -13.21
N GLY A 21 0.50 0.79 -12.91
CA GLY A 21 -0.22 -0.47 -13.05
C GLY A 21 -1.46 -0.53 -12.16
N VAL A 22 -1.32 -0.15 -10.89
CA VAL A 22 -2.45 -0.06 -9.96
C VAL A 22 -3.38 1.09 -10.36
N ALA A 23 -2.86 2.27 -10.71
CA ALA A 23 -3.67 3.39 -11.17
C ALA A 23 -4.54 3.04 -12.38
N ALA A 24 -3.98 2.34 -13.37
CA ALA A 24 -4.72 1.88 -14.54
C ALA A 24 -5.88 0.95 -14.14
N TRP A 25 -5.65 0.07 -13.15
CA TRP A 25 -6.71 -0.76 -12.59
C TRP A 25 -7.82 0.10 -11.95
N TYR A 26 -7.47 1.07 -11.09
CA TYR A 26 -8.45 1.96 -10.45
C TYR A 26 -9.26 2.75 -11.48
N VAL A 27 -8.60 3.30 -12.51
CA VAL A 27 -9.27 4.02 -13.61
C VAL A 27 -10.21 3.10 -14.39
N SER A 28 -9.78 1.88 -14.74
CA SER A 28 -10.60 0.92 -15.50
C SER A 28 -11.83 0.42 -14.74
N HIS A 29 -11.81 0.48 -13.41
CA HIS A 29 -12.94 0.09 -12.55
C HIS A 29 -13.75 1.31 -12.09
N GLU A 30 -13.52 2.49 -12.65
CA GLU A 30 -14.21 3.74 -12.28
C GLU A 30 -14.02 4.11 -10.80
N LEU A 31 -12.93 3.64 -10.18
CA LEU A 31 -12.57 3.89 -8.78
C LEU A 31 -11.71 5.16 -8.67
N THR A 32 -12.23 6.26 -9.20
CA THR A 32 -11.59 7.58 -9.12
C THR A 32 -12.59 8.58 -8.50
N LEU A 33 -12.11 9.60 -7.78
CA LEU A 33 -12.97 10.68 -7.25
C LEU A 33 -13.89 11.30 -8.32
N SER A 34 -13.39 11.50 -9.54
CA SER A 34 -14.16 12.06 -10.65
C SER A 34 -15.26 11.12 -11.15
N ALA A 35 -15.01 9.81 -11.14
CA ALA A 35 -15.97 8.79 -11.58
C ALA A 35 -17.00 8.45 -10.50
N ILE A 36 -16.56 8.26 -9.25
CA ILE A 36 -17.41 7.89 -8.09
C ILE A 36 -18.48 8.96 -7.80
N ARG A 37 -18.17 10.23 -8.08
CA ARG A 37 -19.06 11.38 -7.82
C ARG A 37 -19.61 11.39 -6.38
N PRO A 38 -18.73 11.50 -5.35
CA PRO A 38 -19.14 11.37 -3.96
C PRO A 38 -20.26 12.36 -3.60
N GLN A 39 -21.33 11.84 -2.99
CA GLN A 39 -22.48 12.63 -2.52
C GLN A 39 -22.44 12.87 -1.01
N PHE A 40 -21.79 11.96 -0.28
CA PHE A 40 -21.60 12.02 1.16
C PHE A 40 -20.15 11.70 1.50
N PHE A 41 -19.75 12.00 2.73
CA PHE A 41 -18.45 11.64 3.27
C PHE A 41 -18.64 10.75 4.51
N LEU A 42 -17.83 9.70 4.60
CA LEU A 42 -17.73 8.84 5.77
C LEU A 42 -16.69 9.46 6.71
N ASN A 43 -17.18 10.03 7.82
CA ASN A 43 -16.29 10.56 8.84
C ASN A 43 -15.65 9.41 9.61
N LYS A 44 -14.33 9.25 9.49
CA LYS A 44 -13.57 8.33 10.34
C LYS A 44 -13.25 9.06 11.65
N ALA A 45 -13.32 8.37 12.77
CA ALA A 45 -13.09 8.95 14.09
C ALA A 45 -11.58 9.15 14.34
N ASP A 46 -10.91 9.94 13.49
CA ASP A 46 -9.48 10.24 13.61
C ASP A 46 -9.22 11.76 13.59
N VAL A 47 -8.32 12.22 14.48
CA VAL A 47 -8.06 13.65 14.72
C VAL A 47 -7.44 14.32 13.50
N THR A 48 -6.48 13.65 12.84
CA THR A 48 -5.80 14.19 11.65
C THR A 48 -6.78 14.44 10.52
N GLY A 49 -7.67 13.48 10.31
CA GLY A 49 -8.76 13.55 9.36
C GLY A 49 -9.72 14.69 9.62
N GLN A 50 -10.14 14.86 10.87
CA GLN A 50 -11.00 15.97 11.27
C GLN A 50 -10.35 17.33 11.03
N LEU A 51 -9.05 17.48 11.29
CA LEU A 51 -8.31 18.71 10.96
C LEU A 51 -8.35 19.03 9.47
N PHE A 52 -8.22 18.03 8.59
CA PHE A 52 -8.38 18.25 7.16
C PHE A 52 -9.82 18.63 6.79
N MET A 53 -10.81 17.99 7.41
CA MET A 53 -12.22 18.31 7.16
C MET A 53 -12.59 19.74 7.60
N TRP A 54 -11.91 20.31 8.61
CA TRP A 54 -12.13 21.70 9.02
C TRP A 54 -11.71 22.74 7.95
N THR A 55 -10.88 22.35 6.99
CA THR A 55 -10.51 23.25 5.88
C THR A 55 -11.64 23.45 4.87
N GLY A 56 -12.67 22.59 4.88
CA GLY A 56 -13.75 22.59 3.92
C GLY A 56 -13.38 22.03 2.54
N ILE A 57 -12.19 21.45 2.39
CA ILE A 57 -11.73 20.86 1.12
C ILE A 57 -12.68 19.76 0.61
N GLN A 58 -13.29 19.00 1.52
CA GLN A 58 -14.26 17.96 1.19
C GLN A 58 -15.50 18.51 0.47
N HIS A 59 -15.98 19.68 0.87
CA HIS A 59 -17.13 20.32 0.23
C HIS A 59 -16.78 20.74 -1.20
N ARG A 60 -15.59 21.31 -1.40
CA ARG A 60 -15.09 21.68 -2.73
C ARG A 60 -14.95 20.48 -3.67
N ILE A 61 -14.51 19.34 -3.14
CA ILE A 61 -14.41 18.09 -3.91
C ILE A 61 -15.78 17.57 -4.31
N ILE A 62 -16.77 17.60 -3.41
CA ILE A 62 -18.14 17.15 -3.70
C ILE A 62 -18.80 18.06 -4.74
N GLU A 63 -18.71 19.38 -4.55
CA GLU A 63 -19.41 20.38 -5.37
C GLU A 63 -18.82 20.57 -6.77
N SER A 64 -17.50 20.42 -6.93
CA SER A 64 -16.81 20.79 -8.18
C SER A 64 -16.19 19.59 -8.88
N TYR A 65 -16.68 19.29 -10.09
CA TYR A 65 -16.08 18.31 -10.99
C TYR A 65 -14.65 18.70 -11.41
N LEU A 66 -14.44 19.97 -11.75
CA LEU A 66 -13.12 20.46 -12.15
C LEU A 66 -12.10 20.31 -11.01
N PHE A 67 -12.51 20.59 -9.77
CA PHE A 67 -11.63 20.44 -8.62
C PHE A 67 -11.22 18.97 -8.41
N ARG A 68 -12.15 18.02 -8.54
CA ARG A 68 -11.86 16.57 -8.52
C ARG A 68 -10.83 16.18 -9.58
N MET A 69 -11.04 16.58 -10.83
CA MET A 69 -10.11 16.26 -11.91
C MET A 69 -8.71 16.80 -11.66
N ILE A 70 -8.58 18.06 -11.24
CA ILE A 70 -7.27 18.65 -10.92
C ILE A 70 -6.60 17.85 -9.80
N PHE A 71 -7.37 17.49 -8.77
CA PHE A 71 -6.87 16.76 -7.62
C PHE A 71 -6.32 15.38 -8.00
N GLU A 72 -7.03 14.67 -8.88
CA GLU A 72 -6.60 13.38 -9.40
C GLU A 72 -5.42 13.48 -10.36
N ILE A 73 -5.45 14.44 -11.30
CA ILE A 73 -4.37 14.64 -12.26
C ILE A 73 -3.06 14.89 -11.51
N LEU A 74 -3.09 15.73 -10.47
CA LEU A 74 -1.92 15.97 -9.63
C LEU A 74 -1.46 14.69 -8.92
N PHE A 75 -2.37 13.92 -8.32
CA PHE A 75 -2.05 12.66 -7.65
C PHE A 75 -1.36 11.66 -8.60
N TYR A 76 -1.91 11.48 -9.81
CA TYR A 76 -1.36 10.54 -10.79
C TYR A 76 -0.10 11.06 -11.48
N LEU A 77 0.09 12.38 -11.60
CA LEU A 77 1.28 12.96 -12.24
C LEU A 77 2.51 12.93 -11.31
N LEU A 78 2.31 13.17 -10.01
CA LEU A 78 3.42 13.39 -9.06
C LEU A 78 4.42 12.23 -8.97
N PRO A 79 4.02 10.95 -8.88
CA PRO A 79 4.96 9.82 -8.84
C PRO A 79 5.88 9.74 -10.06
N GLY A 80 5.33 9.98 -11.25
CA GLY A 80 6.10 10.00 -12.50
C GLY A 80 7.11 11.15 -12.54
N VAL A 81 6.68 12.37 -12.20
CA VAL A 81 7.56 13.55 -12.13
C VAL A 81 8.65 13.35 -11.09
N LEU A 82 8.29 12.84 -9.90
CA LEU A 82 9.25 12.55 -8.82
C LEU A 82 10.33 11.57 -9.27
N ALA A 83 9.94 10.44 -9.85
CA ALA A 83 10.89 9.44 -10.32
C ALA A 83 11.77 9.98 -11.46
N PHE A 84 11.19 10.74 -12.40
CA PHE A 84 11.96 11.39 -13.47
C PHE A 84 13.01 12.35 -12.90
N CYS A 85 12.61 13.25 -12.00
CA CYS A 85 13.50 14.19 -11.33
C CYS A 85 14.60 13.47 -10.53
N PHE A 86 14.26 12.35 -9.87
CA PHE A 86 15.22 11.52 -9.14
C PHE A 86 16.24 10.86 -10.08
N ILE A 87 15.78 10.23 -11.16
CA ILE A 87 16.65 9.57 -12.15
C ILE A 87 17.59 10.58 -12.82
N LYS A 88 17.10 11.79 -13.12
CA LYS A 88 17.89 12.91 -13.67
C LYS A 88 18.68 13.68 -12.62
N SER A 89 18.57 13.31 -11.33
CA SER A 89 19.31 13.91 -10.21
C SER A 89 19.10 15.43 -10.07
N TYR A 90 17.88 15.92 -10.34
CA TYR A 90 17.56 17.33 -10.18
C TYR A 90 17.60 17.75 -8.70
N ARG A 91 17.99 19.02 -8.46
CA ARG A 91 18.12 19.56 -7.10
C ARG A 91 16.78 19.60 -6.34
N ILE A 92 15.67 19.78 -7.04
CA ILE A 92 14.34 19.89 -6.42
C ILE A 92 13.78 18.56 -5.91
N VAL A 93 14.42 17.42 -6.17
CA VAL A 93 13.87 16.09 -5.89
C VAL A 93 13.44 15.88 -4.43
N SER A 94 14.22 16.39 -3.47
CA SER A 94 13.90 16.24 -2.06
C SER A 94 12.63 17.00 -1.66
N LEU A 95 12.47 18.23 -2.18
CA LEU A 95 11.29 19.04 -1.96
C LEU A 95 10.07 18.41 -2.64
N LEU A 96 10.23 17.97 -3.88
CA LEU A 96 9.18 17.29 -4.63
C LEU A 96 8.75 15.99 -3.95
N ALA A 97 9.67 15.23 -3.36
CA ALA A 97 9.37 14.03 -2.60
C ALA A 97 8.49 14.36 -1.38
N VAL A 98 8.87 15.37 -0.59
CA VAL A 98 8.06 15.83 0.57
C VAL A 98 6.67 16.28 0.12
N PHE A 99 6.58 17.07 -0.95
CA PHE A 99 5.31 17.48 -1.52
C PHE A 99 4.46 16.28 -1.96
N THR A 100 5.07 15.31 -2.66
CA THR A 100 4.39 14.07 -3.09
C THR A 100 3.85 13.29 -1.90
N ILE A 101 4.60 13.18 -0.78
CA ILE A 101 4.16 12.50 0.43
C ILE A 101 2.91 13.18 1.00
N LEU A 102 2.99 14.48 1.26
CA LEU A 102 1.91 15.24 1.89
C LEU A 102 0.66 15.25 1.01
N TYR A 103 0.84 15.43 -0.30
CA TYR A 103 -0.23 15.42 -1.26
C TYR A 103 -0.89 14.04 -1.38
N SER A 104 -0.10 12.98 -1.48
CA SER A 104 -0.61 11.60 -1.56
C SER A 104 -1.32 11.19 -0.29
N MET A 105 -0.83 11.60 0.88
CA MET A 105 -1.48 11.36 2.17
C MET A 105 -2.85 12.04 2.22
N LEU A 106 -2.93 13.32 1.85
CA LEU A 106 -4.19 14.06 1.77
C LEU A 106 -5.17 13.41 0.77
N TYR A 107 -4.68 13.07 -0.42
CA TYR A 107 -5.48 12.43 -1.47
C TYR A 107 -6.03 11.09 -1.00
N CYS A 108 -5.18 10.19 -0.53
CA CYS A 108 -5.58 8.85 -0.11
C CYS A 108 -6.54 8.90 1.08
N TYR A 109 -6.33 9.84 2.01
CA TYR A 109 -7.24 10.06 3.12
C TYR A 109 -8.64 10.47 2.64
N LEU A 110 -8.73 11.54 1.84
CA LEU A 110 -10.01 12.04 1.32
C LEU A 110 -10.71 11.00 0.44
N PHE A 111 -9.95 10.31 -0.42
CA PHE A 111 -10.48 9.21 -1.22
C PHE A 111 -11.04 8.09 -0.34
N SER A 112 -10.39 7.75 0.77
CA SER A 112 -10.89 6.73 1.69
C SER A 112 -12.12 7.15 2.52
N CYS A 113 -12.38 8.45 2.63
CA CYS A 113 -13.58 8.99 3.26
C CYS A 113 -14.74 9.14 2.26
N MET A 114 -14.44 9.23 0.97
CA MET A 114 -15.43 9.49 -0.10
C MET A 114 -15.76 8.25 -0.92
N SER A 115 -15.06 7.14 -0.67
CA SER A 115 -15.27 5.84 -1.31
C SER A 115 -15.41 4.76 -0.25
N PHE A 116 -15.74 3.54 -0.68
CA PHE A 116 -15.72 2.35 0.16
C PHE A 116 -14.29 1.79 0.36
N ILE A 117 -13.29 2.37 -0.30
CA ILE A 117 -11.92 1.89 -0.27
C ILE A 117 -11.22 2.40 0.98
N SER A 118 -10.69 1.47 1.77
CA SER A 118 -9.98 1.81 2.99
C SER A 118 -8.64 2.50 2.69
N ILE A 119 -8.03 3.16 3.69
CA ILE A 119 -6.76 3.87 3.47
C ILE A 119 -5.57 2.90 3.46
N GLU A 120 -5.74 1.73 4.07
CA GLU A 120 -4.76 0.70 4.32
C GLU A 120 -4.10 0.18 3.03
N PRO A 121 -4.85 -0.11 1.94
CA PRO A 121 -4.23 -0.38 0.65
C PRO A 121 -3.36 0.79 0.15
N LEU A 122 -3.76 2.02 0.40
CA LEU A 122 -3.16 3.19 -0.24
C LEU A 122 -1.89 3.71 0.45
N ILE A 123 -1.52 3.16 1.61
CA ILE A 123 -0.43 3.69 2.44
C ILE A 123 0.92 3.79 1.71
N THR A 124 1.18 2.89 0.77
CA THR A 124 2.43 2.85 0.01
C THR A 124 2.68 4.13 -0.77
N TRP A 125 1.62 4.78 -1.23
CA TRP A 125 1.70 5.97 -2.09
C TRP A 125 2.26 7.19 -1.37
N PHE A 126 2.16 7.25 -0.05
CA PHE A 126 2.81 8.29 0.75
C PHE A 126 4.03 7.81 1.53
N PHE A 127 4.27 6.50 1.70
CA PHE A 127 5.51 6.00 2.31
C PHE A 127 6.68 5.88 1.33
N ILE A 128 6.49 5.32 0.13
CA ILE A 128 7.60 5.07 -0.81
C ILE A 128 8.29 6.34 -1.28
N PRO A 129 7.59 7.47 -1.53
CA PRO A 129 8.27 8.72 -1.86
C PRO A 129 9.33 9.17 -0.84
N LEU A 130 9.27 8.70 0.43
CA LEU A 130 10.33 8.94 1.43
C LEU A 130 11.71 8.49 0.96
N LEU A 131 11.80 7.43 0.14
CA LEU A 131 13.07 6.95 -0.41
C LEU A 131 13.81 8.03 -1.20
N PHE A 132 13.06 8.90 -1.88
CA PHE A 132 13.59 9.90 -2.80
C PHE A 132 13.89 11.25 -2.14
N THR A 133 13.61 11.38 -0.83
CA THR A 133 13.95 12.61 -0.09
C THR A 133 15.45 12.82 0.06
N GLY A 134 16.27 11.76 -0.07
CA GLY A 134 17.74 11.83 -0.01
C GLY A 134 18.38 11.71 -1.39
N ARG A 135 19.47 12.47 -1.63
CA ARG A 135 20.22 12.39 -2.90
C ARG A 135 21.34 11.36 -2.90
N SER A 136 21.92 11.06 -1.74
CA SER A 136 23.02 10.10 -1.63
C SER A 136 22.51 8.66 -1.67
N VAL A 137 23.29 7.76 -2.26
CA VAL A 137 22.99 6.32 -2.26
C VAL A 137 22.93 5.77 -0.83
N ALA A 138 23.77 6.28 0.07
CA ALA A 138 23.73 5.94 1.49
C ALA A 138 22.42 6.36 2.17
N GLY A 139 21.93 7.58 1.89
CA GLY A 139 20.66 8.06 2.41
C GLY A 139 19.47 7.25 1.88
N PHE A 140 19.49 6.88 0.60
CA PHE A 140 18.50 5.97 0.02
C PHE A 140 18.53 4.60 0.70
N TYR A 141 19.73 4.03 0.90
CA TYR A 141 19.93 2.75 1.58
C TYR A 141 19.32 2.75 2.98
N LEU A 142 19.60 3.76 3.79
CA LEU A 142 19.07 3.86 5.16
C LEU A 142 17.54 3.97 5.17
N LYS A 143 16.96 4.83 4.32
CA LYS A 143 15.49 5.02 4.24
C LYS A 143 14.78 3.76 3.74
N MET A 144 15.37 3.06 2.79
CA MET A 144 14.88 1.75 2.34
C MET A 144 14.86 0.74 3.48
N HIS A 145 15.88 0.70 4.34
CA HIS A 145 15.88 -0.15 5.53
C HIS A 145 14.82 0.27 6.55
N MET A 146 14.60 1.57 6.75
CA MET A 146 13.52 2.07 7.60
C MET A 146 12.15 1.64 7.07
N LEU A 147 11.88 1.81 5.77
CA LEU A 147 10.62 1.40 5.15
C LEU A 147 10.43 -0.12 5.17
N ARG A 148 11.50 -0.90 4.97
CA ARG A 148 11.45 -2.36 5.14
C ARG A 148 11.00 -2.75 6.53
N ILE A 149 11.60 -2.15 7.57
CA ILE A 149 11.24 -2.42 8.97
C ILE A 149 9.80 -1.98 9.24
N LEU A 150 9.41 -0.79 8.80
CA LEU A 150 8.06 -0.26 8.96
C LEU A 150 7.01 -1.21 8.35
N PHE A 151 7.25 -1.69 7.13
CA PHE A 151 6.33 -2.61 6.45
C PHE A 151 6.27 -3.98 7.14
N ILE A 152 7.40 -4.51 7.61
CA ILE A 152 7.42 -5.72 8.45
C ILE A 152 6.54 -5.53 9.69
N LEU A 153 6.66 -4.38 10.36
CA LEU A 153 5.85 -4.09 11.55
C LEU A 153 4.37 -3.99 11.21
N PHE A 154 3.99 -3.37 10.09
CA PHE A 154 2.59 -3.32 9.65
C PHE A 154 2.01 -4.72 9.45
N VAL A 155 2.66 -5.56 8.64
CA VAL A 155 2.16 -6.91 8.34
C VAL A 155 2.14 -7.78 9.60
N ALA A 156 3.20 -7.75 10.41
CA ALA A 156 3.24 -8.48 11.68
C ALA A 156 2.18 -8.00 12.68
N SER A 157 1.91 -6.69 12.73
CA SER A 157 0.88 -6.12 13.61
C SER A 157 -0.52 -6.61 13.25
N ALA A 158 -0.80 -6.88 11.97
CA ALA A 158 -2.06 -7.46 11.53
C ALA A 158 -2.25 -8.88 12.12
N ALA A 159 -1.22 -9.72 12.09
CA ALA A 159 -1.27 -11.05 12.73
C ALA A 159 -1.44 -10.95 14.24
N LEU A 160 -0.66 -10.09 14.89
CA LEU A 160 -0.75 -9.87 16.35
C LEU A 160 -2.12 -9.36 16.76
N TRP A 161 -2.76 -8.53 15.95
CA TRP A 161 -4.14 -8.10 16.17
C TRP A 161 -5.11 -9.29 16.12
N LYS A 162 -4.99 -10.18 15.12
CA LYS A 162 -5.81 -11.41 15.02
C LYS A 162 -5.64 -12.34 16.23
N ILE A 163 -4.41 -12.43 16.77
CA ILE A 163 -4.15 -13.18 18.00
C ILE A 163 -4.82 -12.49 19.20
N ARG A 164 -4.59 -11.17 19.35
CA ARG A 164 -5.08 -10.38 20.49
C ARG A 164 -6.61 -10.41 20.60
N THR A 165 -7.32 -10.29 19.49
CA THR A 165 -8.80 -10.31 19.48
C THR A 165 -9.38 -11.70 19.70
N GLY A 166 -8.55 -12.75 19.76
CA GLY A 166 -9.00 -14.13 19.81
C GLY A 166 -9.57 -14.65 18.49
N ALA A 167 -9.47 -13.87 17.41
CA ALA A 167 -10.04 -14.18 16.10
C ALA A 167 -9.53 -15.51 15.55
N LEU A 168 -8.25 -15.86 15.78
CA LEU A 168 -7.67 -17.14 15.33
C LEU A 168 -8.24 -18.36 16.04
N PHE A 169 -8.82 -18.19 17.23
CA PHE A 169 -9.33 -19.29 18.04
C PHE A 169 -10.84 -19.49 17.88
N ASN A 170 -11.49 -18.66 17.05
CA ASN A 170 -12.89 -18.81 16.69
C ASN A 170 -13.00 -19.43 15.29
N ALA A 171 -13.43 -20.70 15.21
CA ALA A 171 -13.54 -21.43 13.95
C ALA A 171 -14.52 -20.79 12.95
N GLU A 172 -15.46 -19.98 13.42
CA GLU A 172 -16.45 -19.30 12.58
C GLU A 172 -15.99 -17.91 12.12
N GLN A 173 -14.84 -17.43 12.59
CA GLN A 173 -14.40 -16.06 12.32
C GLN A 173 -14.18 -15.81 10.83
N MET A 174 -13.46 -16.71 10.14
CA MET A 174 -13.15 -16.52 8.72
C MET A 174 -14.40 -16.71 7.84
N SER A 175 -15.27 -17.66 8.15
CA SER A 175 -16.56 -17.80 7.46
C SER A 175 -17.43 -16.55 7.66
N GLY A 176 -17.46 -15.98 8.86
CA GLY A 176 -18.15 -14.73 9.14
C GLY A 176 -17.58 -13.55 8.34
N VAL A 177 -16.25 -13.46 8.25
CA VAL A 177 -15.57 -12.47 7.40
C VAL A 177 -15.97 -12.63 5.93
N LEU A 178 -15.95 -13.85 5.39
CA LEU A 178 -16.37 -14.12 4.00
C LEU A 178 -17.84 -13.75 3.77
N VAL A 179 -18.75 -14.10 4.69
CA VAL A 179 -20.16 -13.69 4.61
C VAL A 179 -20.28 -12.17 4.59
N SER A 180 -19.59 -11.47 5.49
CA SER A 180 -19.68 -10.01 5.59
C SER A 180 -19.13 -9.28 4.36
N GLN A 181 -18.01 -9.76 3.83
CA GLN A 181 -17.32 -9.16 2.68
C GLN A 181 -18.12 -9.39 1.39
N HIS A 182 -18.68 -10.60 1.22
CA HIS A 182 -19.37 -11.02 0.00
C HIS A 182 -20.90 -10.91 0.10
N ALA A 183 -21.43 -10.32 1.18
CA ALA A 183 -22.88 -10.19 1.39
C ALA A 183 -23.63 -9.58 0.19
N PRO A 184 -23.14 -8.51 -0.47
CA PRO A 184 -23.83 -7.94 -1.63
C PRO A 184 -23.94 -8.94 -2.79
N VAL A 185 -22.85 -9.66 -3.10
CA VAL A 185 -22.81 -10.64 -4.19
C VAL A 185 -23.67 -11.85 -3.86
N LEU A 186 -23.57 -12.38 -2.63
CA LEU A 186 -24.39 -13.50 -2.18
C LEU A 186 -25.89 -13.19 -2.18
N ALA A 187 -26.27 -11.93 -1.94
CA ALA A 187 -27.66 -11.48 -1.94
C ALA A 187 -28.29 -11.39 -3.35
N THR A 188 -27.49 -11.28 -4.42
CA THR A 188 -28.00 -11.23 -5.80
C THR A 188 -28.62 -12.56 -6.26
N GLY A 189 -28.23 -13.68 -5.63
CA GLY A 189 -28.62 -15.02 -6.06
C GLY A 189 -27.97 -15.47 -7.38
N GLU A 190 -26.98 -14.73 -7.88
CA GLU A 190 -26.19 -15.13 -9.03
C GLU A 190 -25.45 -16.45 -8.77
N LYS A 191 -25.19 -17.20 -9.84
CA LYS A 191 -24.44 -18.46 -9.78
C LYS A 191 -23.17 -18.33 -10.60
N GLY A 192 -22.07 -18.81 -10.05
CA GLY A 192 -20.79 -18.81 -10.73
C GLY A 192 -19.74 -19.48 -9.87
N PHE A 193 -18.64 -19.92 -10.50
CA PHE A 193 -17.56 -20.63 -9.83
C PHE A 193 -17.05 -19.90 -8.57
N PHE A 194 -16.93 -18.57 -8.63
CA PHE A 194 -16.49 -17.77 -7.50
C PHE A 194 -17.49 -17.82 -6.33
N ILE A 195 -18.78 -17.62 -6.61
CA ILE A 195 -19.86 -17.69 -5.60
C ILE A 195 -19.93 -19.10 -5.00
N ASP A 196 -19.77 -20.14 -5.81
CA ASP A 196 -19.74 -21.52 -5.36
C ASP A 196 -18.53 -21.79 -4.45
N LEU A 197 -17.35 -21.26 -4.79
CA LEU A 197 -16.13 -21.35 -3.99
C LEU A 197 -16.30 -20.64 -2.63
N ILE A 198 -16.80 -19.40 -2.62
CA ILE A 198 -17.05 -18.65 -1.38
C ILE A 198 -18.09 -19.35 -0.53
N THR A 199 -19.21 -19.79 -1.12
CA THR A 199 -20.25 -20.56 -0.42
C THR A 199 -19.71 -21.86 0.15
N PHE A 200 -18.85 -22.57 -0.60
CA PHE A 200 -18.17 -23.78 -0.12
C PHE A 200 -17.32 -23.47 1.11
N LEU A 201 -16.49 -22.42 1.08
CA LEU A 201 -15.66 -22.02 2.21
C LEU A 201 -16.49 -21.60 3.44
N ILE A 202 -17.56 -20.84 3.24
CA ILE A 202 -18.50 -20.45 4.32
C ILE A 202 -19.11 -21.68 4.98
N ASN A 203 -19.53 -22.67 4.19
CA ASN A 203 -20.13 -23.91 4.68
C ASN A 203 -19.12 -24.91 5.27
N HIS A 204 -17.82 -24.65 5.16
CA HIS A 204 -16.76 -25.46 5.75
C HIS A 204 -15.87 -24.61 6.69
N PRO A 205 -16.37 -24.23 7.89
CA PRO A 205 -15.67 -23.32 8.80
C PRO A 205 -14.26 -23.80 9.17
N PHE A 206 -14.04 -25.11 9.32
CA PHE A 206 -12.72 -25.66 9.59
C PHE A 206 -11.70 -25.34 8.49
N LEU A 207 -12.09 -25.50 7.22
CA LEU A 207 -11.21 -25.20 6.09
C LEU A 207 -10.95 -23.70 5.98
N SER A 208 -11.97 -22.88 6.16
CA SER A 208 -11.84 -21.42 6.22
C SER A 208 -10.92 -20.97 7.35
N ASN A 209 -11.05 -21.57 8.54
CA ASN A 209 -10.18 -21.26 9.67
C ASN A 209 -8.73 -21.72 9.43
N LEU A 210 -8.52 -22.85 8.74
CA LEU A 210 -7.18 -23.29 8.34
C LEU A 210 -6.52 -22.27 7.39
N LEU A 211 -7.26 -21.74 6.41
CA LEU A 211 -6.77 -20.65 5.55
C LEU A 211 -6.42 -19.42 6.38
N TYR A 212 -7.26 -19.07 7.35
CA TYR A 212 -7.03 -17.94 8.25
C TYR A 212 -5.76 -18.11 9.09
N TRP A 213 -5.48 -19.32 9.58
CA TRP A 213 -4.24 -19.67 10.27
C TRP A 213 -3.02 -19.57 9.35
N ILE A 214 -3.11 -20.06 8.11
CA ILE A 214 -2.02 -19.96 7.13
C ILE A 214 -1.68 -18.49 6.85
N VAL A 215 -2.69 -17.65 6.65
CA VAL A 215 -2.51 -16.21 6.43
C VAL A 215 -1.85 -15.56 7.64
N ALA A 216 -2.37 -15.79 8.85
CA ALA A 216 -1.81 -15.21 10.06
C ALA A 216 -0.38 -15.69 10.35
N ALA A 217 -0.06 -16.96 10.05
CA ALA A 217 1.30 -17.48 10.15
C ALA A 217 2.23 -16.81 9.13
N GLY A 218 1.78 -16.62 7.89
CA GLY A 218 2.51 -15.90 6.84
C GLY A 218 2.80 -14.46 7.22
N GLU A 219 1.80 -13.75 7.76
CA GLU A 219 1.95 -12.39 8.28
C GLU A 219 2.93 -12.33 9.47
N LEU A 220 2.81 -13.25 10.44
CA LEU A 220 3.70 -13.32 11.61
C LEU A 220 5.14 -13.65 11.21
N PHE A 221 5.34 -14.43 10.15
CA PHE A 221 6.66 -14.78 9.63
C PHE A 221 7.47 -13.53 9.17
N PHE A 222 6.82 -12.40 8.88
CA PHE A 222 7.54 -11.14 8.61
C PHE A 222 8.44 -10.70 9.77
N ILE A 223 8.14 -11.10 11.02
CA ILE A 223 9.00 -10.83 12.18
C ILE A 223 10.41 -11.39 11.99
N ALA A 224 10.56 -12.53 11.29
CA ALA A 224 11.88 -13.08 10.97
C ALA A 224 12.73 -12.10 10.13
N GLY A 225 12.08 -11.23 9.35
CA GLY A 225 12.70 -10.14 8.61
C GLY A 225 13.34 -9.07 9.50
N LEU A 226 12.90 -8.89 10.75
CA LEU A 226 13.57 -7.94 11.66
C LEU A 226 14.97 -8.43 12.02
N PHE A 227 15.14 -9.74 12.21
CA PHE A 227 16.38 -10.34 12.66
C PHE A 227 17.32 -10.72 11.52
N SER A 228 16.79 -11.02 10.33
CA SER A 228 17.61 -11.47 9.21
C SER A 228 17.11 -11.02 7.85
N LYS A 229 18.05 -10.60 6.99
CA LYS A 229 17.81 -10.33 5.57
C LYS A 229 17.80 -11.59 4.71
N LYS A 230 18.21 -12.74 5.26
CA LYS A 230 18.29 -14.02 4.53
C LYS A 230 16.92 -14.45 3.98
N PHE A 231 15.85 -14.07 4.67
CA PHE A 231 14.48 -14.42 4.31
C PHE A 231 13.81 -13.43 3.36
N ASP A 232 14.48 -12.33 2.94
CA ASP A 232 13.82 -11.26 2.15
C ASP A 232 13.18 -11.77 0.85
N ARG A 233 13.76 -12.78 0.19
CA ARG A 233 13.15 -13.41 -1.00
C ARG A 233 11.87 -14.16 -0.65
N LEU A 234 11.87 -14.89 0.46
CA LEU A 234 10.69 -15.61 0.93
C LEU A 234 9.60 -14.62 1.36
N LEU A 235 9.96 -13.51 2.03
CA LEU A 235 9.02 -12.45 2.39
C LEU A 235 8.38 -11.80 1.16
N ILE A 236 9.11 -11.62 0.05
CA ILE A 236 8.53 -11.15 -1.21
C ILE A 236 7.53 -12.17 -1.76
N ILE A 237 7.86 -13.47 -1.73
CA ILE A 237 6.94 -14.52 -2.21
C ILE A 237 5.67 -14.55 -1.36
N ILE A 238 5.79 -14.48 -0.03
CA ILE A 238 4.65 -14.42 0.89
C ILE A 238 3.82 -13.16 0.62
N LEU A 239 4.47 -11.99 0.45
CA LEU A 239 3.77 -10.75 0.10
C LEU A 239 2.97 -10.91 -1.19
N VAL A 240 3.60 -11.32 -2.29
CA VAL A 240 2.92 -11.44 -3.59
C VAL A 240 1.78 -12.47 -3.51
N THR A 241 2.00 -13.59 -2.82
CA THR A 241 0.95 -14.60 -2.60
C THR A 241 -0.21 -13.99 -1.83
N PHE A 242 0.05 -13.29 -0.73
CA PHE A 242 -0.96 -12.60 0.06
C PHE A 242 -1.78 -11.62 -0.79
N LEU A 243 -1.13 -10.78 -1.59
CA LEU A 243 -1.81 -9.81 -2.47
C LEU A 243 -2.73 -10.49 -3.49
N VAL A 244 -2.29 -11.62 -4.06
CA VAL A 244 -3.09 -12.40 -5.02
C VAL A 244 -4.30 -13.03 -4.33
N PHE A 245 -4.11 -13.64 -3.16
CA PHE A 245 -5.20 -14.26 -2.41
C PHE A 245 -6.20 -13.24 -1.90
N ASP A 246 -5.76 -12.08 -1.37
CA ASP A 246 -6.65 -11.01 -0.95
C ASP A 246 -7.48 -10.47 -2.14
N TYR A 247 -6.87 -10.35 -3.32
CA TYR A 247 -7.61 -9.94 -4.50
C TYR A 247 -8.66 -10.97 -4.93
N TYR A 248 -8.29 -12.24 -5.06
CA TYR A 248 -9.22 -13.27 -5.57
C TYR A 248 -10.22 -13.78 -4.55
N LEU A 249 -9.87 -13.82 -3.26
CA LEU A 249 -10.73 -14.39 -2.21
C LEU A 249 -11.50 -13.32 -1.45
N MET A 250 -10.87 -12.16 -1.20
CA MET A 250 -11.46 -11.08 -0.39
C MET A 250 -11.95 -9.90 -1.25
N GLU A 251 -11.63 -9.88 -2.54
CA GLU A 251 -11.88 -8.74 -3.44
C GLU A 251 -11.26 -7.42 -2.93
N ILE A 252 -10.17 -7.51 -2.16
CA ILE A 252 -9.44 -6.33 -1.67
C ILE A 252 -8.19 -6.13 -2.51
N ASN A 253 -8.09 -5.00 -3.20
CA ASN A 253 -6.94 -4.68 -4.02
C ASN A 253 -5.80 -4.06 -3.18
N TYR A 254 -4.90 -4.90 -2.67
CA TYR A 254 -3.67 -4.47 -2.00
C TYR A 254 -2.44 -4.37 -2.94
N PHE A 255 -2.60 -4.44 -4.27
CA PHE A 255 -1.43 -4.43 -5.19
C PHE A 255 -0.59 -3.15 -5.10
N SER A 256 -1.16 -2.09 -4.55
CA SER A 256 -0.45 -0.88 -4.13
C SER A 256 0.70 -1.13 -3.15
N TRP A 257 0.76 -2.27 -2.45
CA TRP A 257 1.86 -2.65 -1.57
C TRP A 257 3.07 -3.23 -2.29
N LEU A 258 2.96 -3.60 -3.57
CA LEU A 258 4.06 -4.16 -4.37
C LEU A 258 5.38 -3.36 -4.34
N PRO A 259 5.39 -2.01 -4.34
CA PRO A 259 6.62 -1.24 -4.18
C PRO A 259 7.45 -1.61 -2.93
N PHE A 260 6.84 -2.07 -1.84
CA PHE A 260 7.60 -2.55 -0.67
C PHE A 260 8.43 -3.81 -0.97
N ALA A 261 8.08 -4.60 -1.99
CA ALA A 261 8.90 -5.69 -2.48
C ALA A 261 10.30 -5.20 -2.91
N ALA A 262 10.42 -3.99 -3.45
CA ALA A 262 11.72 -3.39 -3.76
C ALA A 262 12.54 -3.16 -2.49
N CYS A 263 11.92 -2.75 -1.38
CA CYS A 263 12.62 -2.56 -0.11
C CYS A 263 13.26 -3.86 0.40
N PHE A 264 12.62 -5.01 0.20
CA PHE A 264 13.19 -6.34 0.49
C PHE A 264 14.20 -6.81 -0.55
N TYR A 265 13.99 -6.46 -1.83
CA TYR A 265 14.90 -6.90 -2.88
C TYR A 265 16.26 -6.18 -2.80
N PHE A 266 16.23 -4.87 -2.55
CA PHE A 266 17.43 -4.03 -2.52
C PHE A 266 18.10 -3.95 -1.12
N SER A 267 17.43 -4.36 -0.03
CA SER A 267 18.02 -4.45 1.32
C SER A 267 19.20 -5.41 1.43
N ARG A 268 19.31 -6.37 0.52
CA ARG A 268 20.39 -7.36 0.47
C ARG A 268 21.75 -6.79 0.07
N TYR A 269 21.78 -5.63 -0.58
CA TYR A 269 23.03 -4.99 -0.97
C TYR A 269 23.75 -4.43 0.27
N GLN A 270 25.06 -4.27 0.17
CA GLN A 270 25.85 -3.65 1.23
C GLN A 270 25.68 -2.14 1.19
N MET A 271 25.82 -1.51 2.36
CA MET A 271 25.88 -0.06 2.46
C MET A 271 26.99 0.45 1.52
N PRO A 272 26.71 1.45 0.66
CA PRO A 272 27.76 2.05 -0.15
C PRO A 272 28.81 2.66 0.77
N ALA A 273 30.10 2.53 0.42
CA ALA A 273 31.15 3.23 1.13
C ALA A 273 30.79 4.72 1.18
N ALA A 274 30.98 5.36 2.34
CA ALA A 274 30.71 6.78 2.47
C ALA A 274 31.48 7.51 1.37
N GLU A 275 30.78 8.30 0.55
CA GLU A 275 31.44 9.31 -0.26
C GLU A 275 32.08 10.28 0.71
N ILE A 276 33.35 10.03 1.07
CA ILE A 276 34.18 11.03 1.73
C ILE A 276 34.39 12.10 0.68
N LYS A 277 33.44 13.05 0.59
CA LYS A 277 33.73 14.30 -0.08
C LYS A 277 34.77 14.98 0.80
N PRO A 278 36.01 15.21 0.32
CA PRO A 278 36.91 16.10 1.04
C PRO A 278 36.13 17.40 1.23
N LEU A 279 36.08 17.89 2.47
CA LEU A 279 35.61 19.24 2.75
C LEU A 279 36.38 20.15 1.80
N ALA A 280 35.67 20.76 0.85
CA ALA A 280 36.25 21.79 0.02
C ALA A 280 36.68 22.88 0.99
N ALA A 281 38.00 23.03 1.15
CA ALA A 281 38.63 24.09 1.92
C ALA A 281 38.35 25.45 1.27
#